data_AF-A0A0R2YJM2-F1
#
_entry.id   AF-A0A0R2YJM2-F1
#
_cell.length_a   1.000
_cell.length_b   1.000
_cell.length_c   1.000
_cell.angle_alpha   90.00
_cell.angle_beta   90.00
_cell.angle_gamma   90.00
#
_symmetry.space_group_name_H-M   'P 1'
#
loop_
_entity.id
_entity.type
_entity.pdbx_description
1 polymer ?
#
loop_
_entity_poly.entity_id
_entity_poly.type
_entity_poly.pdbx_seq_one_letter_code
_entity_poly.pdbx_strand_id
1 'polypeptide(L)'
;MGCDLTTQEILLFFSANKDSIVTIAALGALMMTAITATLSLFGTIAAKKIDERIKRQESIRILLENSMISVGENMHEILSSADILVKKFKLKTHKNNLTLETSIANYKNKIDNNKKHLIKSKTVYRYKLYGLEDGLSIIARSADWVKGLRDNVLLAEKILKEADKIRLIIDKTIIKCYRKGDYPGKFVRLRISYHSWRIRRMWAVRKTKI
;
A
#
# COMPACT_ATOMS: atom_id res chain seq x y z
N MET A 1 -29.60 -63.18 -46.62
CA MET A 1 -30.37 -63.25 -45.36
C MET A 1 -29.47 -63.89 -44.33
N GLY A 2 -28.94 -63.11 -43.40
CA GLY A 2 -28.00 -63.58 -42.40
C GLY A 2 -27.61 -62.41 -41.51
N CYS A 3 -28.43 -62.11 -40.50
CA CYS A 3 -28.14 -61.01 -39.58
C CYS A 3 -28.84 -61.11 -38.20
N ASP A 4 -29.19 -62.31 -37.73
CA ASP A 4 -30.04 -62.43 -36.51
C ASP A 4 -29.43 -63.22 -35.33
N LEU A 5 -28.30 -63.93 -35.50
CA LEU A 5 -27.72 -64.70 -34.38
C LEU A 5 -26.96 -63.83 -33.37
N THR A 6 -26.26 -62.80 -33.84
CA THR A 6 -25.44 -61.94 -32.97
C THR A 6 -26.30 -61.08 -32.04
N THR A 7 -27.46 -60.61 -32.51
CA THR A 7 -28.41 -59.80 -31.75
C THR A 7 -29.09 -60.59 -30.63
N GLN A 8 -29.43 -61.86 -30.86
CA GLN A 8 -30.03 -62.72 -29.82
C GLN A 8 -29.05 -63.10 -28.72
N GLU A 9 -27.80 -63.43 -29.06
CA GLU A 9 -26.77 -63.75 -28.07
C GLU A 9 -26.41 -62.55 -27.20
N ILE A 10 -26.35 -61.35 -27.80
CA ILE A 10 -26.17 -60.09 -27.08
C ILE A 10 -27.34 -59.84 -26.12
N LEU A 11 -28.59 -60.03 -26.57
CA LEU A 11 -29.78 -59.86 -25.73
C LEU A 11 -29.81 -60.84 -24.54
N LEU A 12 -29.41 -62.10 -24.75
CA LEU A 12 -29.31 -63.09 -23.68
C LEU A 12 -28.21 -62.76 -22.67
N PHE A 13 -27.07 -62.26 -23.14
CA PHE A 13 -25.98 -61.80 -22.26
C PHE A 13 -26.39 -60.61 -21.39
N PHE A 14 -27.08 -59.62 -21.96
CA PHE A 14 -27.61 -58.47 -21.21
C PHE A 14 -28.76 -58.85 -20.27
N SER A 15 -29.59 -59.83 -20.65
CA SER A 15 -30.65 -60.39 -19.81
C SER A 15 -30.08 -61.11 -18.58
N ALA A 16 -29.06 -61.96 -18.78
CA ALA A 16 -28.44 -62.75 -17.71
C ALA A 16 -27.61 -61.91 -16.73
N ASN A 17 -27.04 -60.79 -17.19
CA ASN A 17 -26.18 -59.92 -16.38
C ASN A 17 -26.81 -58.55 -16.06
N LYS A 18 -28.12 -58.40 -16.26
CA LYS A 18 -28.85 -57.14 -16.11
C LYS A 18 -28.59 -56.46 -14.76
N ASP A 19 -28.64 -57.21 -13.67
CA ASP A 19 -28.47 -56.69 -12.32
C ASP A 19 -27.02 -56.25 -12.04
N SER A 20 -26.05 -56.95 -12.60
CA SER A 20 -24.62 -56.59 -12.50
C SER A 20 -24.30 -55.33 -13.31
N ILE A 21 -24.89 -55.18 -14.49
CA ILE A 21 -24.71 -54.00 -15.34
C ILE A 21 -25.37 -52.77 -14.72
N VAL A 22 -26.58 -52.91 -14.17
CA VAL A 22 -27.29 -51.83 -13.47
C VAL A 22 -26.53 -51.39 -12.22
N THR A 23 -25.96 -52.33 -11.44
CA THR A 23 -25.18 -52.00 -10.24
C THR A 23 -23.86 -51.31 -10.56
N ILE A 24 -23.14 -51.75 -11.60
CA ILE A 24 -21.91 -51.07 -12.06
C ILE A 24 -22.22 -49.66 -12.60
N ALA A 25 -23.30 -49.50 -13.37
CA ALA A 25 -23.75 -48.20 -13.85
C ALA A 25 -24.16 -47.27 -12.69
N ALA A 26 -24.86 -47.80 -11.68
CA ALA A 26 -25.24 -47.05 -10.48
C ALA A 26 -24.01 -46.62 -9.66
N LEU A 27 -23.03 -47.51 -9.46
CA LEU A 27 -21.77 -47.16 -8.79
C LEU A 27 -20.99 -46.09 -9.57
N GLY A 28 -20.92 -46.22 -10.90
CA GLY A 28 -20.29 -45.23 -11.77
C GLY A 28 -20.96 -43.86 -11.69
N ALA A 29 -22.29 -43.82 -11.70
CA ALA A 29 -23.05 -42.59 -11.53
C ALA A 29 -22.81 -41.95 -10.15
N LEU A 30 -22.83 -42.74 -9.06
CA LEU A 30 -22.56 -42.25 -7.71
C LEU A 30 -21.15 -41.68 -7.57
N MET A 31 -20.13 -42.35 -8.13
CA MET A 31 -18.75 -41.84 -8.12
C MET A 31 -18.63 -40.52 -8.90
N MET A 32 -19.27 -40.42 -10.07
CA MET A 32 -19.29 -39.19 -10.86
C MET A 32 -20.01 -38.04 -10.14
N THR A 33 -21.12 -38.31 -9.45
CA THR A 33 -21.81 -37.30 -8.62
C THR A 33 -20.97 -36.84 -7.43
N ALA A 34 -20.22 -37.75 -6.78
CA ALA A 34 -19.31 -37.39 -5.70
C ALA A 34 -18.14 -36.51 -6.20
N ILE A 35 -17.55 -36.86 -7.35
CA ILE A 35 -16.46 -36.07 -7.96
C ILE A 35 -16.95 -34.68 -8.36
N THR A 36 -18.11 -34.59 -9.01
CA THR A 36 -18.70 -33.31 -9.43
C THR A 36 -19.11 -32.43 -8.25
N ALA A 37 -19.68 -33.00 -7.18
CA ALA A 37 -19.97 -32.26 -5.95
C ALA A 37 -18.70 -31.70 -5.29
N THR A 38 -17.62 -32.50 -5.26
CA THR A 38 -16.34 -32.08 -4.70
C THR A 38 -15.71 -30.94 -5.51
N LEU A 39 -15.71 -31.06 -6.84
CA LEU A 39 -15.23 -29.99 -7.74
C LEU A 39 -16.08 -28.72 -7.63
N SER A 40 -17.40 -28.84 -7.48
CA SER A 40 -18.31 -27.71 -7.23
C SER A 40 -17.98 -27.00 -5.92
N LEU A 41 -17.67 -27.75 -4.86
CA LEU A 41 -17.28 -27.19 -3.56
C LEU A 41 -15.92 -26.48 -3.64
N PHE A 42 -14.94 -27.02 -4.36
CA PHE A 42 -13.68 -26.31 -4.62
C PHE A 42 -13.89 -25.06 -5.47
N GLY A 43 -14.75 -25.12 -6.49
CA GLY A 43 -15.12 -23.99 -7.33
C GLY A 43 -15.77 -22.85 -6.54
N THR A 44 -16.71 -23.16 -5.64
CA THR A 44 -17.37 -22.16 -4.79
C THR A 44 -16.43 -21.54 -3.76
N ILE A 45 -15.51 -22.30 -3.17
CA ILE A 45 -14.47 -21.77 -2.27
C ILE A 45 -13.52 -20.84 -3.04
N ALA A 46 -13.09 -21.24 -4.25
CA ALA A 46 -12.24 -20.42 -5.10
C ALA A 46 -12.94 -19.14 -5.54
N ALA A 47 -14.20 -19.23 -5.98
CA ALA A 47 -15.03 -18.09 -6.36
C ALA A 47 -15.21 -17.12 -5.18
N LYS A 48 -15.52 -17.62 -3.98
CA LYS A 48 -15.65 -16.80 -2.78
C LYS A 48 -14.35 -16.06 -2.45
N LYS A 49 -13.19 -16.71 -2.57
CA LYS A 49 -11.87 -16.06 -2.37
C LYS A 49 -11.57 -15.00 -3.43
N ILE A 50 -12.00 -15.21 -4.67
CA ILE A 50 -11.86 -14.23 -5.76
C ILE A 50 -12.75 -13.02 -5.47
N ASP A 51 -14.02 -13.23 -5.13
CA ASP A 51 -14.95 -12.16 -4.79
C ASP A 51 -14.47 -11.35 -3.58
N GLU A 52 -13.96 -12.00 -2.53
CA GLU A 52 -13.36 -11.32 -1.39
C GLU A 52 -12.14 -10.48 -1.78
N ARG A 53 -11.32 -10.97 -2.72
CA ARG A 53 -10.18 -10.20 -3.26
C ARG A 53 -10.65 -9.00 -4.08
N ILE A 54 -11.65 -9.15 -4.94
CA ILE A 54 -12.20 -8.06 -5.75
C ILE A 54 -12.80 -6.99 -4.84
N LYS A 55 -13.64 -7.37 -3.88
CA LYS A 55 -14.21 -6.46 -2.87
C LYS A 55 -13.12 -5.73 -2.07
N ARG A 56 -12.06 -6.45 -1.68
CA ARG A 56 -10.91 -5.84 -1.01
C ARG A 56 -10.20 -4.83 -1.93
N GLN A 57 -9.94 -5.19 -3.19
CA GLN A 57 -9.26 -4.31 -4.15
C GLN A 57 -10.06 -3.02 -4.39
N GLU A 58 -11.37 -3.14 -4.54
CA GLU A 58 -12.28 -2.02 -4.70
C GLU A 58 -12.30 -1.13 -3.46
N SER A 59 -12.38 -1.71 -2.26
CA SER A 59 -12.32 -0.95 -1.00
C SER A 59 -11.01 -0.15 -0.86
N ILE A 60 -9.89 -0.68 -1.35
CA ILE A 60 -8.59 0.00 -1.34
C ILE A 60 -8.58 1.15 -2.35
N ARG A 61 -9.16 0.96 -3.53
CA ARG A 61 -9.24 1.99 -4.58
C ARG A 61 -10.08 3.18 -4.14
N ILE A 62 -11.31 2.95 -3.69
CA ILE A 62 -12.23 3.99 -3.22
C ILE A 62 -11.59 4.80 -2.08
N LEU A 63 -10.88 4.11 -1.19
CA LEU A 63 -10.17 4.77 -0.11
C LEU A 63 -9.03 5.66 -0.59
N LEU A 64 -8.20 5.12 -1.50
CA LEU A 64 -7.03 5.83 -2.01
C LEU A 64 -7.45 7.03 -2.86
N GLU A 65 -8.53 6.90 -3.63
CA GLU A 65 -9.08 7.97 -4.47
C GLU A 65 -9.33 9.26 -3.68
N ASN A 66 -10.03 9.15 -2.54
CA ASN A 66 -10.42 10.30 -1.74
C ASN A 66 -9.27 11.00 -1.02
N SER A 67 -8.10 10.38 -0.92
CA SER A 67 -7.06 10.87 0.01
C SER A 67 -5.64 10.88 -0.57
N MET A 68 -5.38 10.15 -1.67
CA MET A 68 -4.07 10.11 -2.35
C MET A 68 -3.59 11.50 -2.75
N ILE A 69 -4.47 12.29 -3.36
CA ILE A 69 -4.15 13.66 -3.82
C ILE A 69 -3.78 14.53 -2.61
N SER A 70 -4.67 14.58 -1.62
CA SER A 70 -4.45 15.38 -0.41
C SER A 70 -3.16 14.99 0.33
N VAL A 71 -2.83 13.69 0.44
CA VAL A 71 -1.57 13.26 1.07
C VAL A 71 -0.36 13.69 0.24
N GLY A 72 -0.39 13.49 -1.07
CA GLY A 72 0.68 13.89 -1.97
C GLY A 72 0.97 15.39 -1.87
N GLU A 73 -0.08 16.21 -1.97
CA GLU A 73 -0.02 17.67 -1.85
C GLU A 73 0.54 18.10 -0.50
N ASN A 74 -0.01 17.59 0.61
CA ASN A 74 0.45 17.96 1.95
C ASN A 74 1.94 17.60 2.17
N MET A 75 2.38 16.41 1.73
CA MET A 75 3.79 16.03 1.84
C MET A 75 4.68 16.95 0.99
N HIS A 76 4.26 17.25 -0.24
CA HIS A 76 5.00 18.12 -1.13
C HIS A 76 5.11 19.54 -0.56
N GLU A 77 4.01 20.12 -0.08
CA GLU A 77 3.99 21.46 0.50
C GLU A 77 4.81 21.57 1.78
N ILE A 78 4.81 20.53 2.63
CA ILE A 78 5.66 20.50 3.84
C ILE A 78 7.14 20.57 3.44
N LEU A 79 7.56 19.74 2.48
CA LEU A 79 8.96 19.69 2.07
C LEU A 79 9.39 20.92 1.28
N SER A 80 8.55 21.44 0.39
CA SER A 80 8.84 22.66 -0.37
C SER A 80 8.93 23.88 0.53
N SER A 81 8.02 24.00 1.51
CA SER A 81 8.08 25.06 2.52
C SER A 81 9.35 24.96 3.37
N ALA A 82 9.76 23.74 3.74
CA ALA A 82 10.98 23.53 4.50
C ALA A 82 12.24 23.82 3.67
N ASP A 83 12.26 23.50 2.37
CA ASP A 83 13.36 23.86 1.45
C ASP A 83 13.50 25.37 1.28
N ILE A 84 12.38 26.10 1.09
CA ILE A 84 12.39 27.56 1.04
C ILE A 84 12.93 28.16 2.35
N LEU A 85 12.59 27.55 3.49
CA LEU A 85 13.04 27.98 4.79
C LEU A 85 14.56 27.80 4.96
N VAL A 86 15.12 26.68 4.48
CA VAL A 86 16.58 26.46 4.42
C VAL A 86 17.28 27.45 3.49
N LYS A 87 16.72 27.70 2.30
CA LYS A 87 17.23 28.72 1.36
C LYS A 87 17.23 30.11 2.00
N LYS A 88 16.18 30.45 2.73
CA LYS A 88 16.13 31.68 3.52
C LYS A 88 17.26 31.67 4.52
N PHE A 89 17.42 30.67 5.39
CA PHE A 89 18.49 30.58 6.40
C PHE A 89 19.92 30.80 5.89
N LYS A 90 20.21 30.54 4.61
CA LYS A 90 21.52 30.86 4.00
C LYS A 90 21.82 32.35 3.86
N LEU A 91 20.80 33.20 3.74
CA LEU A 91 20.95 34.64 3.45
C LEU A 91 21.59 35.39 4.62
N LYS A 92 22.90 35.65 4.61
CA LYS A 92 23.67 36.24 5.74
C LYS A 92 23.07 37.51 6.40
N THR A 93 22.18 38.24 5.74
CA THR A 93 21.47 39.47 6.19
C THR A 93 20.44 39.26 7.33
N HIS A 94 20.40 38.08 7.95
CA HIS A 94 19.31 37.58 8.79
C HIS A 94 18.99 38.28 10.10
N LYS A 95 19.97 38.85 10.80
CA LYS A 95 19.75 39.14 12.22
C LYS A 95 18.85 40.36 12.48
N ASN A 96 18.68 41.27 11.51
CA ASN A 96 18.04 42.57 11.75
C ASN A 96 16.95 42.97 10.73
N ASN A 97 16.55 42.09 9.80
CA ASN A 97 15.53 42.44 8.80
C ASN A 97 14.14 41.91 9.19
N LEU A 98 13.28 42.80 9.68
CA LEU A 98 11.93 42.49 10.16
C LEU A 98 11.09 41.77 9.10
N THR A 99 11.13 42.21 7.85
CA THR A 99 10.34 41.63 6.74
C THR A 99 10.65 40.15 6.50
N LEU A 100 11.91 39.76 6.70
CA LEU A 100 12.37 38.41 6.46
C LEU A 100 12.02 37.48 7.62
N GLU A 101 12.07 37.96 8.86
CA GLU A 101 11.58 37.21 10.03
C GLU A 101 10.07 36.95 9.93
N THR A 102 9.26 37.92 9.48
CA THR A 102 7.82 37.71 9.21
C THR A 102 7.60 36.65 8.13
N SER A 103 8.42 36.68 7.07
CA SER A 103 8.37 35.67 6.02
C SER A 103 8.72 34.28 6.55
N ILE A 104 9.75 34.14 7.38
CA ILE A 104 10.12 32.87 8.01
C ILE A 104 8.99 32.34 8.91
N ALA A 105 8.37 33.21 9.71
CA ALA A 105 7.21 32.86 10.54
C ALA A 105 6.04 32.34 9.68
N ASN A 106 5.75 32.98 8.55
CA ASN A 106 4.72 32.53 7.62
C ASN A 106 4.98 31.12 7.08
N TYR A 107 6.23 30.80 6.70
CA TYR A 107 6.57 29.44 6.25
C TYR A 107 6.51 28.41 7.39
N LYS A 108 6.88 28.79 8.62
CA LYS A 108 6.71 27.92 9.79
C LYS A 108 5.23 27.58 10.02
N ASN A 109 4.35 28.57 9.92
CA ASN A 109 2.91 28.41 10.05
C ASN A 109 2.32 27.54 8.93
N LYS A 110 2.76 27.73 7.68
CA LYS A 110 2.36 26.86 6.56
C LYS A 110 2.71 25.39 6.82
N ILE A 111 3.94 25.13 7.28
CA ILE A 111 4.37 23.77 7.65
C ILE A 111 3.46 23.20 8.75
N ASP A 112 3.13 23.98 9.79
CA ASP A 112 2.31 23.50 10.90
C ASP A 112 0.86 23.21 10.48
N ASN A 113 0.29 24.04 9.60
CA ASN A 113 -1.05 23.82 9.06
C ASN A 113 -1.09 22.54 8.23
N ASN A 114 -0.18 22.38 7.27
CA ASN A 114 -0.13 21.18 6.42
C ASN A 114 0.19 19.92 7.20
N LYS A 115 0.99 20.03 8.27
CA LYS A 115 1.23 18.93 9.20
C LYS A 115 -0.05 18.51 9.93
N LYS A 116 -0.91 19.45 10.37
CA LYS A 116 -2.22 19.10 10.95
C LYS A 116 -3.08 18.34 9.95
N HIS A 117 -3.11 18.77 8.68
CA HIS A 117 -3.80 18.04 7.60
C HIS A 117 -3.21 16.65 7.39
N LEU A 118 -1.88 16.53 7.33
CA LEU A 118 -1.21 15.24 7.18
C LEU A 118 -1.46 14.29 8.36
N ILE A 119 -1.52 14.80 9.60
CA ILE A 119 -1.84 14.00 10.79
C ILE A 119 -3.29 13.52 10.76
N LYS A 120 -4.23 14.37 10.33
CA LYS A 120 -5.64 13.95 10.11
C LYS A 120 -5.73 12.88 9.02
N SER A 121 -5.01 13.03 7.92
CA SER A 121 -4.95 12.00 6.89
C SER A 121 -4.30 10.71 7.45
N LYS A 122 -3.24 10.83 8.25
CA LYS A 122 -2.55 9.70 8.88
C LYS A 122 -3.47 8.81 9.70
N THR A 123 -4.43 9.35 10.46
CA THR A 123 -5.37 8.53 11.25
C THR A 123 -6.27 7.69 10.36
N VAL A 124 -6.69 8.22 9.21
CA VAL A 124 -7.45 7.47 8.18
C VAL A 124 -6.61 6.32 7.61
N TYR A 125 -5.32 6.54 7.42
CA TYR A 125 -4.41 5.54 6.83
C TYR A 125 -3.80 4.55 7.81
N ARG A 126 -3.78 4.84 9.11
CA ARG A 126 -3.13 4.02 10.14
C ARG A 126 -3.52 2.55 10.07
N TYR A 127 -4.82 2.28 9.92
CA TYR A 127 -5.35 0.91 9.88
C TYR A 127 -5.43 0.33 8.46
N LYS A 128 -5.21 1.15 7.41
CA LYS A 128 -5.63 0.82 6.04
C LYS A 128 -4.49 0.85 5.00
N LEU A 129 -3.38 1.56 5.23
CA LEU A 129 -2.14 1.47 4.45
C LEU A 129 -0.97 1.06 5.34
N TYR A 130 -1.10 -0.14 5.91
CA TYR A 130 -0.18 -0.73 6.88
C TYR A 130 1.29 -0.47 6.50
N GLY A 131 2.00 0.30 7.33
CA GLY A 131 3.45 0.54 7.21
C GLY A 131 3.91 1.75 6.39
N LEU A 132 3.02 2.64 5.90
CA LEU A 132 3.43 3.97 5.42
C LEU A 132 3.49 5.03 6.53
N GLU A 133 2.97 4.70 7.71
CA GLU A 133 2.84 5.59 8.87
C GLU A 133 4.18 6.23 9.28
N ASP A 134 5.24 5.42 9.34
CA ASP A 134 6.58 5.86 9.69
C ASP A 134 7.12 6.91 8.71
N GLY A 135 6.83 6.71 7.42
CA GLY A 135 7.24 7.61 6.35
C GLY A 135 6.52 8.97 6.44
N LEU A 136 5.21 8.96 6.65
CA LEU A 136 4.44 10.19 6.86
C LEU A 136 4.89 10.91 8.13
N SER A 137 5.11 10.17 9.21
CA SER A 137 5.55 10.74 10.49
C SER A 137 6.95 11.34 10.39
N ILE A 138 7.87 10.72 9.65
CA ILE A 138 9.22 11.25 9.53
C ILE A 138 9.26 12.48 8.62
N ILE A 139 8.44 12.54 7.57
CA ILE A 139 8.31 13.74 6.73
C ILE A 139 7.83 14.91 7.61
N ALA A 140 6.77 14.73 8.39
CA ALA A 140 6.28 15.75 9.30
C ALA A 140 7.35 16.20 10.32
N ARG A 141 8.05 15.25 10.95
CA ARG A 141 9.12 15.56 11.93
C ARG A 141 10.35 16.20 11.28
N SER A 142 10.69 15.81 10.05
CA SER A 142 11.85 16.37 9.35
C SER A 142 11.70 17.87 9.14
N ALA A 143 10.48 18.34 8.86
CA ALA A 143 10.19 19.76 8.77
C ALA A 143 10.36 20.48 10.12
N ASP A 144 9.93 19.88 11.23
CA ASP A 144 10.18 20.43 12.58
C ASP A 144 11.69 20.52 12.90
N TRP A 145 12.46 19.48 12.55
CA TRP A 145 13.90 19.46 12.75
C TRP A 145 14.59 20.55 11.94
N VAL A 146 14.17 20.75 10.68
CA VAL A 146 14.67 21.81 9.82
C VAL A 146 14.38 23.20 10.40
N LYS A 147 13.20 23.43 11.01
CA LYS A 147 12.90 24.71 11.71
C LYS A 147 13.94 25.06 12.78
N GLY A 148 14.50 24.05 13.44
CA GLY A 148 15.50 24.20 14.51
C GLY A 148 16.96 24.16 14.03
N LEU A 149 17.22 24.07 12.73
CA LEU A 149 18.57 23.97 12.13
C LEU A 149 19.01 25.26 11.45
N ARG A 150 18.72 26.42 12.05
CA ARG A 150 19.11 27.73 11.52
C ARG A 150 20.63 27.83 11.32
N ASP A 151 21.42 27.35 12.28
CA ASP A 151 22.87 27.48 12.28
C ASP A 151 23.59 26.37 11.47
N ASN A 152 22.89 25.29 11.13
CA ASN A 152 23.47 24.14 10.41
C ASN A 152 22.65 23.79 9.17
N VAL A 153 22.74 24.68 8.18
CA VAL A 153 22.07 24.57 6.89
C VAL A 153 22.44 23.28 6.15
N LEU A 154 23.72 22.87 6.18
CA LEU A 154 24.18 21.66 5.49
C LEU A 154 23.49 20.39 6.03
N LEU A 155 23.27 20.31 7.34
CA LEU A 155 22.54 19.20 7.94
C LEU A 155 21.05 19.26 7.56
N ALA A 156 20.45 20.46 7.54
CA ALA A 156 19.07 20.65 7.12
C ALA A 156 18.83 20.16 5.67
N GLU A 157 19.71 20.50 4.74
CA GLU A 157 19.66 20.04 3.35
C GLU A 157 19.76 18.52 3.24
N LYS A 158 20.67 17.89 4.00
CA LYS A 158 20.81 16.44 4.04
C LYS A 158 19.55 15.74 4.55
N ILE A 159 18.92 16.30 5.59
CA ILE A 159 17.65 15.80 6.14
C ILE A 159 16.53 15.93 5.09
N LEU A 160 16.40 17.09 4.43
CA LEU A 160 15.39 17.30 3.40
C LEU A 160 15.59 16.38 2.19
N LYS A 161 16.82 16.18 1.74
CA LYS A 161 17.12 15.27 0.62
C LYS A 161 16.70 13.83 0.91
N GLU A 162 16.91 13.35 2.14
CA GLU A 162 16.44 12.02 2.52
C GLU A 162 14.92 11.98 2.73
N ALA A 163 14.30 13.05 3.23
CA ALA A 163 12.85 13.14 3.36
C ALA A 163 12.13 13.15 1.99
N ASP A 164 12.70 13.82 0.98
CA ASP A 164 12.17 13.80 -0.39
C ASP A 164 12.26 12.40 -1.03
N LYS A 165 13.31 11.63 -0.77
CA LYS A 165 13.36 10.22 -1.18
C LYS A 165 12.22 9.41 -0.57
N ILE A 166 11.89 9.64 0.71
CA ILE A 166 10.77 8.98 1.36
C ILE A 166 9.45 9.38 0.69
N ARG A 167 9.24 10.67 0.41
CA ARG A 167 8.07 11.17 -0.32
C ARG A 167 7.90 10.45 -1.66
N LEU A 168 8.95 10.40 -2.48
CA LEU A 168 8.92 9.73 -3.79
C LEU A 168 8.61 8.23 -3.68
N ILE A 169 9.11 7.55 -2.64
CA ILE A 169 8.79 6.14 -2.39
C ILE A 169 7.31 5.99 -2.03
N ILE A 170 6.78 6.86 -1.16
CA ILE A 170 5.38 6.85 -0.75
C ILE A 170 4.47 7.13 -1.95
N ASP A 171 4.72 8.18 -2.72
CA ASP A 171 3.90 8.56 -3.89
C ASP A 171 3.81 7.40 -4.89
N LYS A 172 4.95 6.82 -5.27
CA LYS A 172 5.00 5.65 -6.17
C LYS A 172 4.26 4.45 -5.60
N THR A 173 4.34 4.25 -4.28
CA THR A 173 3.67 3.14 -3.61
C THR A 173 2.17 3.35 -3.59
N ILE A 174 1.69 4.55 -3.26
CA ILE A 174 0.26 4.86 -3.25
C ILE A 174 -0.33 4.66 -4.65
N ILE A 175 0.31 5.18 -5.70
CA ILE A 175 -0.12 4.97 -7.09
C ILE A 175 -0.17 3.48 -7.44
N LYS A 176 0.83 2.71 -7.04
CA LYS A 176 0.87 1.25 -7.29
C LYS A 176 -0.25 0.52 -6.53
N CYS A 177 -0.48 0.87 -5.27
CA CYS A 177 -1.54 0.32 -4.44
C CYS A 177 -2.92 0.65 -5.03
N TYR A 178 -3.11 1.86 -5.55
CA TYR A 178 -4.34 2.27 -6.22
C TYR A 178 -4.60 1.44 -7.48
N ARG A 179 -3.60 1.34 -8.38
CA ARG A 179 -3.74 0.55 -9.62
C ARG A 179 -4.05 -0.92 -9.35
N LYS A 180 -3.32 -1.54 -8.41
CA LYS A 180 -3.46 -2.97 -8.11
C LYS A 180 -4.59 -3.31 -7.15
N GLY A 181 -5.07 -2.34 -6.37
CA GLY A 181 -5.97 -2.58 -5.24
C GLY A 181 -5.30 -3.39 -4.12
N ASP A 182 -3.98 -3.28 -3.95
CA ASP A 182 -3.21 -4.07 -2.99
C ASP A 182 -2.50 -3.20 -1.95
N TYR A 183 -2.15 -3.80 -0.81
CA TYR A 183 -1.38 -3.14 0.24
C TYR A 183 0.11 -2.98 -0.11
N PRO A 184 0.83 -2.06 0.59
CA PRO A 184 2.27 -1.90 0.42
C PRO A 184 3.05 -3.18 0.69
N GLY A 185 3.95 -3.54 -0.23
CA GLY A 185 4.85 -4.69 -0.08
C GLY A 185 5.81 -4.54 1.11
N LYS A 186 6.25 -5.66 1.69
CA LYS A 186 7.20 -5.69 2.82
C LYS A 186 8.50 -4.93 2.52
N PHE A 187 9.06 -5.09 1.32
CA PHE A 187 10.30 -4.39 0.91
C PHE A 187 10.15 -2.88 0.87
N VAL A 188 8.99 -2.36 0.46
CA VAL A 188 8.73 -0.92 0.46
C VAL A 188 8.74 -0.39 1.89
N ARG A 189 8.07 -1.10 2.81
CA ARG A 189 8.06 -0.75 4.23
C ARG A 189 9.47 -0.71 4.80
N LEU A 190 10.28 -1.73 4.52
CA LEU A 190 11.69 -1.76 4.95
C LEU A 190 12.51 -0.59 4.40
N ARG A 191 12.33 -0.22 3.13
CA ARG A 191 13.00 0.96 2.55
C ARG A 191 12.61 2.24 3.28
N ILE A 192 11.31 2.44 3.56
CA ILE A 192 10.82 3.59 4.32
C ILE A 192 11.46 3.58 5.71
N SER A 193 11.43 2.46 6.43
CA SER A 193 12.03 2.33 7.76
C SER A 193 13.52 2.63 7.75
N TYR A 194 14.26 2.16 6.74
CA TYR A 194 15.69 2.44 6.56
C TYR A 194 15.98 3.92 6.39
N HIS A 195 15.29 4.61 5.47
CA HIS A 195 15.46 6.05 5.29
C HIS A 195 15.03 6.82 6.55
N SER A 196 13.91 6.45 7.18
CA SER A 196 13.47 7.05 8.45
C SER A 196 14.50 6.89 9.57
N TRP A 197 15.16 5.74 9.66
CA TRP A 197 16.27 5.52 10.59
C TRP A 197 17.47 6.41 10.28
N ARG A 198 17.85 6.55 9.00
CA ARG A 198 18.95 7.46 8.61
C ARG A 198 18.67 8.92 9.00
N ILE A 199 17.45 9.41 8.81
CA ILE A 199 17.09 10.78 9.20
C ILE A 199 17.18 10.94 10.72
N ARG A 200 16.64 9.98 11.49
CA ARG A 200 16.78 9.97 12.97
C ARG A 200 18.24 9.97 13.42
N ARG A 201 19.10 9.18 12.78
CA ARG A 201 20.52 9.12 13.09
C ARG A 201 21.22 10.44 12.80
N MET A 202 20.94 11.06 11.65
CA MET A 202 21.50 12.38 11.30
C MET A 202 21.10 13.46 12.33
N TRP A 203 19.85 13.43 12.81
CA TRP A 203 19.40 14.32 13.88
C TRP A 203 20.11 14.05 15.22
N ALA A 204 20.30 12.78 15.61
CA ALA A 204 20.96 12.42 16.85
C ALA A 204 22.42 12.90 16.92
N VAL A 205 23.17 12.80 15.81
CA VAL A 205 24.58 13.24 15.71
C VAL A 205 24.76 14.74 15.97
N ARG A 206 23.71 15.56 15.81
CA ARG A 206 23.78 16.98 16.20
C ARG A 206 24.08 17.15 17.70
N LYS A 207 23.47 16.31 18.55
CA LYS A 207 23.55 16.46 20.02
C LYS A 207 24.94 16.14 20.58
N THR A 208 25.77 15.41 19.85
CA THR A 208 27.11 14.98 20.31
C THR A 208 28.22 15.93 19.89
N LYS A 209 27.91 17.00 19.15
CA LYS A 209 28.87 18.03 18.69
C LYS A 209 28.71 19.38 19.40
N ILE A 210 27.86 19.41 20.43
CA ILE A 210 27.73 20.50 21.40
C ILE A 210 28.41 19.99 22.67
#